data_AF-A0A8I0EY51-F1
#
_entry.id   AF-A0A8I0EY51-F1
#
_cell.length_a   1.000
_cell.length_b   1.000
_cell.length_c   1.000
_cell.angle_alpha   90.00
_cell.angle_beta   90.00
_cell.angle_gamma   90.00
#
_symmetry.space_group_name_H-M   'P 1'
#
loop_
_entity.id
_entity.type
_entity.pdbx_description
1 polymer ?
#
loop_
_entity_poly.entity_id
_entity_poly.type
_entity_poly.pdbx_seq_one_letter_code
_entity_poly.pdbx_strand_id
1 'polypeptide(L)'
;MRRVHDQTDATNGVETGASSEPLTLPDAAGLGDRQIKDGMAVYQNKTDGYAVAVNPFEGGTQVLTVLGDSSAPTSFTYGVAGVGEEVVLEEDGSAGVIDVETGEPVAAIEKPWAVDANGVEVATRYVTDGSNLVQVVDHRQADIAYPVTADPKYFTCDAYTHLCVKFSKSETKKIRNRVDEGATAAIFAGVLCTGIPALIGKATCAAAVALVGTKLRKSFVSAAKNGKCIELHFFIPSGVLTRWKTVNC
;
A
#
# COMPACT_ATOMS: atom_id res chain seq x y z
N MET A 1 -12.81 -26.81 9.07
CA MET A 1 -13.55 -25.61 8.63
C MET A 1 -13.58 -24.62 9.79
N ARG A 2 -12.67 -23.64 9.83
CA ARG A 2 -12.71 -22.55 10.82
C ARG A 2 -13.17 -21.29 10.10
N ARG A 3 -14.32 -20.75 10.51
CA ARG A 3 -14.79 -19.39 10.16
C ARG A 3 -13.79 -18.41 10.75
N VAL A 4 -13.13 -17.62 9.92
CA VAL A 4 -12.50 -16.37 10.36
C VAL A 4 -13.65 -15.45 10.75
N HIS A 5 -13.71 -15.02 12.01
CA HIS A 5 -14.68 -14.04 12.46
C HIS A 5 -14.30 -12.69 11.84
N ASP A 6 -15.23 -12.19 11.03
CA ASP A 6 -15.20 -10.95 10.30
C ASP A 6 -15.89 -9.89 11.16
N GLN A 7 -15.15 -9.24 12.04
CA GLN A 7 -15.63 -8.07 12.80
C GLN A 7 -14.68 -6.91 12.56
N THR A 8 -14.99 -6.11 11.56
CA THR A 8 -14.30 -4.84 11.28
C THR A 8 -15.18 -3.71 11.80
N ASP A 9 -14.88 -3.22 12.99
CA ASP A 9 -15.54 -2.05 13.57
C ASP A 9 -14.72 -0.82 13.22
N ALA A 10 -15.35 0.26 12.75
CA ALA A 10 -14.63 1.47 12.35
C ALA A 10 -13.75 2.03 13.48
N THR A 11 -14.15 1.83 14.74
CA THR A 11 -13.45 2.30 15.95
C THR A 11 -12.42 1.33 16.54
N ASN A 12 -12.48 0.03 16.21
CA ASN A 12 -11.45 -0.97 16.60
C ASN A 12 -10.65 -1.44 15.36
N GLY A 13 -10.76 -0.63 14.31
CA GLY A 13 -10.43 -0.84 12.91
C GLY A 13 -10.58 -2.25 12.35
N VAL A 14 -9.84 -2.47 11.28
CA VAL A 14 -9.82 -3.66 10.45
C VAL A 14 -9.13 -4.83 11.19
N GLU A 15 -9.83 -5.46 12.13
CA GLU A 15 -9.35 -6.68 12.78
C GLU A 15 -9.23 -7.85 11.77
N THR A 16 -8.00 -8.21 11.42
CA THR A 16 -7.68 -9.47 10.73
C THR A 16 -6.66 -10.29 11.52
N GLY A 17 -7.07 -10.81 12.68
CA GLY A 17 -6.53 -12.05 13.25
C GLY A 17 -5.14 -12.06 13.92
N ALA A 18 -4.40 -10.97 13.99
CA ALA A 18 -3.22 -10.85 14.88
C ALA A 18 -2.98 -9.38 15.25
N SER A 19 -3.10 -9.06 16.55
CA SER A 19 -2.81 -7.77 17.22
C SER A 19 -3.29 -6.46 16.54
N SER A 20 -4.33 -5.86 17.12
CA SER A 20 -4.79 -4.48 16.94
C SER A 20 -3.65 -3.44 16.94
N GLU A 21 -3.49 -2.48 16.02
CA GLU A 21 -3.96 -2.17 14.68
C GLU A 21 -3.09 -0.99 14.21
N PRO A 22 -2.48 -0.97 13.01
CA PRO A 22 -1.95 0.29 12.49
C PRO A 22 -3.00 1.09 11.74
N LEU A 23 -4.00 0.46 11.09
CA LEU A 23 -4.89 1.14 10.15
C LEU A 23 -6.20 1.64 10.79
N THR A 24 -6.31 2.94 11.03
CA THR A 24 -7.57 3.59 11.41
C THR A 24 -8.19 4.39 10.27
N LEU A 25 -9.52 4.41 10.19
CA LEU A 25 -10.26 5.09 9.12
C LEU A 25 -10.50 6.59 9.45
N PRO A 26 -10.62 7.46 8.42
CA PRO A 26 -10.93 8.87 8.62
C PRO A 26 -12.25 9.07 9.35
N ASP A 27 -12.21 9.83 10.45
CA ASP A 27 -13.35 10.09 11.34
C ASP A 27 -14.08 8.79 11.75
N ALA A 28 -13.32 7.78 12.19
CA ALA A 28 -13.84 6.49 12.63
C ALA A 28 -15.09 6.58 13.54
N ALA A 29 -15.15 7.55 14.45
CA ALA A 29 -16.30 7.77 15.34
C ALA A 29 -17.56 8.30 14.61
N GLY A 30 -17.37 9.09 13.56
CA GLY A 30 -18.44 9.62 12.70
C GLY A 30 -18.94 8.63 11.64
N LEU A 31 -18.28 7.49 11.46
CA LEU A 31 -18.72 6.45 10.53
C LEU A 31 -19.94 5.66 11.05
N GLY A 32 -20.87 5.36 10.14
CA GLY A 32 -22.06 4.53 10.37
C GLY A 32 -21.78 3.03 10.32
N ASP A 33 -22.85 2.24 10.37
CA ASP A 33 -22.75 0.78 10.41
C ASP A 33 -22.05 0.23 9.15
N ARG A 34 -21.15 -0.74 9.38
CA ARG A 34 -20.48 -1.48 8.33
C ARG A 34 -21.49 -2.16 7.40
N GLN A 35 -21.35 -1.91 6.11
CA GLN A 35 -22.07 -2.60 5.04
C GLN A 35 -21.09 -3.39 4.17
N ILE A 36 -21.47 -4.58 3.69
CA ILE A 36 -20.68 -5.30 2.70
C ILE A 36 -21.25 -5.08 1.31
N LYS A 37 -20.45 -4.53 0.41
CA LYS A 37 -20.80 -4.30 -1.00
C LYS A 37 -19.65 -4.76 -1.89
N ASP A 38 -19.93 -5.70 -2.80
CA ASP A 38 -18.96 -6.23 -3.76
C ASP A 38 -17.63 -6.70 -3.12
N GLY A 39 -17.71 -7.27 -1.91
CA GLY A 39 -16.55 -7.74 -1.15
C GLY A 39 -15.79 -6.67 -0.37
N MET A 40 -16.21 -5.40 -0.46
CA MET A 40 -15.66 -4.29 0.31
C MET A 40 -16.50 -4.02 1.56
N ALA A 41 -15.83 -3.65 2.65
CA ALA A 41 -16.50 -3.08 3.82
C ALA A 41 -16.70 -1.57 3.59
N VAL A 42 -17.95 -1.11 3.59
CA VAL A 42 -18.33 0.27 3.30
C VAL A 42 -18.96 0.89 4.53
N TYR A 43 -18.50 2.09 4.87
CA TYR A 43 -18.94 2.89 5.99
C TYR A 43 -19.37 4.26 5.48
N GLN A 44 -20.62 4.65 5.73
CA GLN A 44 -21.10 5.99 5.39
C GLN A 44 -20.74 6.95 6.51
N ASN A 45 -20.15 8.11 6.23
CA ASN A 45 -20.02 9.14 7.25
C ASN A 45 -21.41 9.73 7.55
N LYS A 46 -21.71 9.93 8.83
CA LYS A 46 -23.04 10.36 9.29
C LYS A 46 -23.35 11.83 8.98
N THR A 47 -22.34 12.68 8.79
CA THR A 47 -22.52 14.14 8.72
C THR A 47 -21.86 14.80 7.52
N ASP A 48 -20.71 14.29 7.08
CA ASP A 48 -19.77 15.08 6.26
C ASP A 48 -19.79 14.69 4.77
N GLY A 49 -20.88 14.10 4.29
CA GLY A 49 -21.11 13.92 2.84
C GLY A 49 -20.09 13.02 2.13
N TYR A 50 -19.42 12.11 2.84
CA TYR A 50 -18.49 11.15 2.26
C TYR A 50 -18.71 9.72 2.79
N ALA A 51 -18.13 8.75 2.11
CA ALA A 51 -18.10 7.35 2.52
C ALA A 51 -16.68 6.80 2.46
N VAL A 52 -16.40 5.77 3.26
CA VAL A 52 -15.14 5.03 3.24
C VAL A 52 -15.43 3.60 2.82
N ALA A 53 -14.72 3.11 1.81
CA ALA A 53 -14.75 1.71 1.41
C ALA A 53 -13.37 1.09 1.63
N VAL A 54 -13.32 0.00 2.40
CA VAL A 54 -12.12 -0.78 2.68
C VAL A 54 -12.13 -2.01 1.78
N ASN A 55 -11.14 -2.08 0.90
CA ASN A 55 -10.93 -3.15 -0.05
C ASN A 55 -9.65 -3.93 0.31
N PRO A 56 -9.75 -5.04 1.05
CA PRO A 56 -8.61 -5.90 1.30
C PRO A 56 -8.21 -6.64 0.02
N PHE A 57 -6.91 -6.82 -0.20
CA PHE A 57 -6.38 -7.59 -1.32
C PHE A 57 -5.18 -8.45 -0.90
N GLU A 58 -4.76 -9.40 -1.73
CA GLU A 58 -3.51 -10.13 -1.48
C GLU A 58 -2.34 -9.15 -1.56
N GLY A 59 -1.73 -8.84 -0.42
CA GLY A 59 -0.63 -7.88 -0.38
C GLY A 59 -0.91 -6.60 0.40
N GLY A 60 -2.15 -6.38 0.87
CA GLY A 60 -2.48 -5.27 1.75
C GLY A 60 -3.94 -4.84 1.69
N THR A 61 -4.17 -3.54 1.90
CA THR A 61 -5.51 -2.96 2.00
C THR A 61 -5.54 -1.63 1.24
N GLN A 62 -6.59 -1.41 0.45
CA GLN A 62 -6.88 -0.09 -0.11
C GLN A 62 -8.05 0.52 0.63
N VAL A 63 -7.91 1.77 1.04
CA VAL A 63 -9.00 2.56 1.61
C VAL A 63 -9.41 3.59 0.57
N LEU A 64 -10.67 3.55 0.15
CA LEU A 64 -11.25 4.49 -0.81
C LEU A 64 -12.17 5.44 -0.07
N THR A 65 -11.81 6.72 -0.06
CA THR A 65 -12.66 7.79 0.45
C THR A 65 -13.42 8.42 -0.72
N VAL A 66 -14.75 8.29 -0.67
CA VAL A 66 -15.67 8.74 -1.72
C VAL A 66 -16.41 9.98 -1.23
N LEU A 67 -16.04 11.13 -1.76
CA LEU A 67 -16.62 12.43 -1.45
C LEU A 67 -17.86 12.61 -2.32
N GLY A 68 -19.03 12.70 -1.70
CA GLY A 68 -20.32 12.74 -2.38
C GLY A 68 -20.65 14.08 -3.02
N ASP A 69 -20.16 15.17 -2.45
CA ASP A 69 -20.37 16.53 -2.95
C ASP A 69 -19.34 17.53 -2.37
N SER A 70 -19.47 18.81 -2.73
CA SER A 70 -18.55 19.88 -2.33
C SER A 70 -18.51 20.19 -0.83
N SER A 71 -19.49 19.73 -0.05
CA SER A 71 -19.50 19.88 1.40
C SER A 71 -18.50 18.95 2.09
N ALA A 72 -18.08 17.86 1.43
CA ALA A 72 -17.14 16.90 1.99
C ALA A 72 -15.83 17.57 2.43
N PRO A 73 -15.15 17.08 3.48
CA PRO A 73 -13.86 17.58 3.93
C PRO A 73 -12.80 17.48 2.84
N THR A 74 -11.78 18.34 2.91
CA THR A 74 -10.64 18.32 1.99
C THR A 74 -9.46 17.51 2.52
N SER A 75 -9.52 17.01 3.76
CA SER A 75 -8.42 16.30 4.42
C SER A 75 -8.92 15.07 5.16
N PHE A 76 -8.28 13.93 4.93
CA PHE A 76 -8.65 12.64 5.51
C PHE A 76 -7.44 12.02 6.20
N THR A 77 -7.58 11.77 7.50
CA THR A 77 -6.52 11.21 8.34
C THR A 77 -6.68 9.70 8.46
N TYR A 78 -5.62 8.98 8.18
CA TYR A 78 -5.50 7.54 8.35
C TYR A 78 -4.41 7.29 9.39
N GLY A 79 -4.77 6.68 10.51
CA GLY A 79 -3.74 6.08 11.38
C GLY A 79 -3.14 4.93 10.62
N VAL A 80 -1.81 4.86 10.57
CA VAL A 80 -1.09 3.82 9.81
C VAL A 80 0.17 3.35 10.51
N ALA A 81 0.60 4.06 11.55
CA ALA A 81 1.78 3.73 12.36
C ALA A 81 1.33 3.28 13.76
N GLY A 82 1.90 2.18 14.22
CA GLY A 82 1.77 1.69 15.58
C GLY A 82 2.69 2.42 16.57
N VAL A 83 2.73 1.90 17.80
CA VAL A 83 3.64 2.41 18.84
C VAL A 83 5.08 2.11 18.44
N GLY A 84 5.92 3.16 18.40
CA GLY A 84 7.33 3.03 18.01
C GLY A 84 7.55 3.07 16.49
N GLU A 85 6.50 3.39 15.72
CA GLU A 85 6.56 3.54 14.27
C GLU A 85 6.33 5.00 13.85
N GLU A 86 6.82 5.38 12.68
CA GLU A 86 6.67 6.72 12.10
C GLU A 86 6.32 6.64 10.61
N VAL A 87 5.47 7.56 10.15
CA VAL A 87 5.14 7.77 8.75
C VAL A 87 6.16 8.70 8.11
N VAL A 88 6.82 8.23 7.06
CA VAL A 88 7.82 8.99 6.30
C VAL A 88 7.30 9.24 4.89
N LEU A 89 7.34 10.49 4.45
CA LEU A 89 7.02 10.89 3.08
C LEU A 89 8.24 10.72 2.17
N GLU A 90 8.01 10.22 0.96
CA GLU A 90 9.04 10.05 -0.05
C GLU A 90 9.07 11.23 -1.03
N GLU A 91 10.23 11.49 -1.64
CA GLU A 91 10.40 12.58 -2.63
C GLU A 91 9.42 12.49 -3.80
N ASP A 92 8.96 11.27 -4.10
CA ASP A 92 8.11 10.99 -5.25
C ASP A 92 6.61 11.08 -4.94
N GLY A 93 6.25 11.47 -3.71
CA GLY A 93 4.88 11.66 -3.21
C GLY A 93 4.26 10.44 -2.54
N SER A 94 4.91 9.29 -2.57
CA SER A 94 4.50 8.11 -1.79
C SER A 94 4.86 8.28 -0.31
N ALA A 95 4.46 7.31 0.51
CA ALA A 95 4.82 7.30 1.92
C ALA A 95 5.11 5.88 2.39
N GLY A 96 5.66 5.73 3.58
CA GLY A 96 5.66 4.47 4.28
C GLY A 96 5.78 4.61 5.76
N VAL A 97 5.79 3.47 6.43
CA VAL A 97 5.85 3.36 7.87
C VAL A 97 7.15 2.65 8.20
N ILE A 98 7.92 3.21 9.13
CA ILE A 98 9.18 2.64 9.61
C ILE A 98 9.13 2.43 11.12
N ASP A 99 9.88 1.45 11.61
CA ASP A 99 10.19 1.33 13.02
C ASP A 99 11.26 2.37 13.40
N VAL A 100 11.00 3.19 14.42
CA VAL A 100 11.82 4.35 14.77
C VAL A 100 13.17 3.95 15.39
N GLU A 101 13.26 2.79 16.04
CA GLU A 101 14.50 2.33 16.68
C GLU A 101 15.46 1.74 15.64
N THR A 102 14.94 0.94 14.72
CA THR A 102 15.73 0.18 13.75
C THR A 102 15.87 0.88 12.41
N GLY A 103 14.94 1.80 12.07
CA GLY A 103 14.81 2.41 10.76
C GLY A 103 14.30 1.45 9.69
N GLU A 104 13.78 0.29 10.08
CA GLU A 104 13.33 -0.74 9.16
C GLU A 104 11.88 -0.50 8.67
N PRO A 105 11.54 -0.86 7.42
CA PRO A 105 10.18 -0.69 6.89
C PRO A 105 9.16 -1.61 7.57
N VAL A 106 7.99 -1.06 7.87
CA VAL A 106 6.81 -1.76 8.37
C VAL A 106 5.73 -1.83 7.29
N ALA A 107 5.48 -0.74 6.57
CA ALA A 107 4.48 -0.71 5.50
C ALA A 107 4.88 0.26 4.39
N ALA A 108 4.40 0.00 3.17
CA ALA A 108 4.50 0.94 2.07
C ALA A 108 3.13 1.46 1.65
N ILE A 109 3.07 2.73 1.24
CA ILE A 109 1.86 3.44 0.86
C ILE A 109 2.09 4.02 -0.54
N GLU A 110 1.28 3.60 -1.50
CA GLU A 110 1.38 4.11 -2.88
C GLU A 110 1.08 5.61 -2.94
N LYS A 111 1.60 6.28 -3.99
CA LYS A 111 1.35 7.70 -4.25
C LYS A 111 -0.16 7.98 -4.22
N PRO A 112 -0.57 9.13 -3.66
CA PRO A 112 -1.98 9.46 -3.61
C PRO A 112 -2.50 9.66 -5.02
N TRP A 113 -3.68 9.14 -5.31
CA TRP A 113 -4.48 9.58 -6.44
C TRP A 113 -5.87 9.97 -5.98
N ALA A 114 -6.49 10.83 -6.78
CA ALA A 114 -7.90 11.15 -6.67
C ALA A 114 -8.46 11.36 -8.08
N VAL A 115 -9.68 10.88 -8.32
CA VAL A 115 -10.39 11.05 -9.59
C VAL A 115 -11.83 11.46 -9.35
N ASP A 116 -12.34 12.30 -10.24
CA ASP A 116 -13.72 12.77 -10.23
C ASP A 116 -14.66 11.74 -10.92
N ALA A 117 -15.97 12.04 -10.96
CA ALA A 117 -16.96 11.14 -11.55
C ALA A 117 -16.79 10.90 -13.06
N ASN A 118 -16.07 11.77 -13.75
CA ASN A 118 -15.74 11.62 -15.16
C ASN A 118 -14.39 10.90 -15.39
N GLY A 119 -13.71 10.50 -14.31
CA GLY A 119 -12.37 9.91 -14.35
C GLY A 119 -11.27 10.93 -14.59
N VAL A 120 -11.52 12.22 -14.36
CA VAL A 120 -10.51 13.28 -14.45
C VAL A 120 -9.71 13.31 -13.14
N GLU A 121 -8.39 13.41 -13.26
CA GLU A 121 -7.51 13.51 -12.10
C GLU A 121 -7.80 14.77 -11.27
N VAL A 122 -7.90 14.58 -9.95
CA VAL A 122 -8.06 15.65 -8.97
C VAL A 122 -6.74 15.77 -8.21
N ALA A 123 -6.24 17.00 -8.07
CA ALA A 123 -5.00 17.24 -7.33
C ALA A 123 -5.12 16.74 -5.89
N THR A 124 -4.13 15.97 -5.45
CA THR A 124 -4.08 15.38 -4.12
C THR A 124 -2.63 15.21 -3.66
N ARG A 125 -2.40 15.19 -2.36
CA ARG A 125 -1.07 14.97 -1.75
C ARG A 125 -1.19 14.34 -0.37
N TYR A 126 -0.14 13.66 0.07
CA TYR A 126 0.00 13.30 1.47
C TYR A 126 0.73 14.39 2.26
N VAL A 127 0.34 14.51 3.52
CA VAL A 127 1.10 15.15 4.59
C VAL A 127 1.10 14.19 5.79
N THR A 128 1.98 14.42 6.76
CA THR A 128 2.03 13.59 7.98
C THR A 128 2.27 14.46 9.21
N ASP A 129 1.75 14.00 10.35
CA ASP A 129 2.06 14.53 11.69
C ASP A 129 3.11 13.66 12.43
N GLY A 130 3.72 12.70 11.73
CA GLY A 130 4.63 11.69 12.27
C GLY A 130 3.95 10.34 12.48
N SER A 131 2.74 10.30 13.04
CA SER A 131 2.03 9.05 13.35
C SER A 131 0.93 8.71 12.35
N ASN A 132 0.35 9.73 11.71
CA ASN A 132 -0.76 9.57 10.80
C ASN A 132 -0.36 9.96 9.38
N LEU A 133 -0.96 9.27 8.41
CA LEU A 133 -0.99 9.71 7.02
C LEU A 133 -2.22 10.58 6.83
N VAL A 134 -2.06 11.80 6.33
CA VAL A 134 -3.18 12.67 5.98
C VAL A 134 -3.18 12.89 4.48
N GLN A 135 -4.24 12.50 3.79
CA GLN A 135 -4.42 12.83 2.39
C GLN A 135 -5.24 14.12 2.26
N VAL A 136 -4.71 15.10 1.54
CA VAL A 136 -5.39 16.34 1.19
C VAL A 136 -5.84 16.28 -0.26
N VAL A 137 -7.13 16.46 -0.52
CA VAL A 137 -7.74 16.43 -1.85
C VAL A 137 -8.29 17.81 -2.21
N ASP A 138 -7.83 18.39 -3.31
CA ASP A 138 -8.19 19.75 -3.75
C ASP A 138 -9.48 19.74 -4.61
N HIS A 139 -10.56 19.15 -4.09
CA HIS A 139 -11.78 18.82 -4.84
C HIS A 139 -12.82 19.96 -4.97
N ARG A 140 -12.59 21.12 -4.36
CA ARG A 140 -13.59 22.23 -4.33
C ARG A 140 -13.43 23.25 -5.46
N GLN A 141 -12.78 22.85 -6.56
CA GLN A 141 -12.61 23.69 -7.75
C GLN A 141 -13.87 23.64 -8.64
N ALA A 142 -14.07 24.64 -9.50
CA ALA A 142 -15.32 24.82 -10.27
C ALA A 142 -15.66 23.66 -11.23
N ASP A 143 -14.65 22.93 -11.70
CA ASP A 143 -14.78 21.91 -12.75
C ASP A 143 -14.78 20.47 -12.23
N ILE A 144 -14.95 20.26 -10.92
CA ILE A 144 -14.93 18.93 -10.30
C ILE A 144 -16.32 18.28 -10.35
N ALA A 145 -16.42 17.10 -10.95
CA ALA A 145 -17.64 16.30 -10.93
C ALA A 145 -17.66 15.30 -9.76
N TYR A 146 -18.75 15.28 -9.00
CA TYR A 146 -18.91 14.36 -7.88
C TYR A 146 -19.63 13.04 -8.28
N PRO A 147 -19.32 11.91 -7.62
CA PRO A 147 -18.39 11.79 -6.50
C PRO A 147 -16.92 11.83 -6.91
N VAL A 148 -16.08 12.37 -6.02
CA VAL A 148 -14.62 12.24 -6.12
C VAL A 148 -14.19 11.05 -5.28
N THR A 149 -13.37 10.15 -5.85
CA THR A 149 -12.78 9.02 -5.13
C THR A 149 -11.29 9.26 -4.95
N ALA A 150 -10.80 9.11 -3.72
CA ALA A 150 -9.39 9.25 -3.37
C ALA A 150 -8.92 8.04 -2.54
N ASP A 151 -7.64 7.71 -2.63
CA ASP A 151 -7.05 6.60 -1.87
C ASP A 151 -5.96 7.00 -0.90
N PRO A 152 -5.72 6.14 0.11
CA PRO A 152 -4.43 5.48 0.10
C PRO A 152 -4.52 3.96 -0.06
N LYS A 153 -3.43 3.40 -0.62
CA LYS A 153 -3.24 1.95 -0.73
C LYS A 153 -1.99 1.49 0.01
N TYR A 154 -2.21 0.58 0.95
CA TYR A 154 -1.21 0.03 1.86
C TYR A 154 -0.74 -1.34 1.40
N PHE A 155 0.54 -1.60 1.56
CA PHE A 155 1.16 -2.89 1.26
C PHE A 155 1.70 -3.55 2.51
N THR A 156 1.00 -4.56 2.99
CA THR A 156 1.40 -5.49 4.05
C THR A 156 0.78 -6.85 3.75
N CYS A 157 1.47 -7.94 4.05
CA CYS A 157 1.01 -9.27 3.69
C CYS A 157 1.45 -10.33 4.69
N ASP A 158 0.98 -11.55 4.48
CA ASP A 158 1.20 -12.68 5.38
C ASP A 158 0.85 -12.32 6.83
N ALA A 159 -0.36 -11.77 7.03
CA ALA A 159 -0.86 -11.28 8.31
C ALA A 159 0.07 -10.24 8.97
N TYR A 160 0.42 -9.18 8.21
CA TYR A 160 1.30 -8.08 8.63
C TYR A 160 2.74 -8.49 9.00
N THR A 161 3.14 -9.72 8.72
CA THR A 161 4.53 -10.17 8.97
C THR A 161 5.48 -9.82 7.82
N HIS A 162 4.95 -9.44 6.66
CA HIS A 162 5.76 -9.11 5.50
C HIS A 162 5.30 -7.84 4.79
N LEU A 163 6.24 -7.08 4.24
CA LEU A 163 6.01 -6.08 3.23
C LEU A 163 6.01 -6.75 1.85
N CYS A 164 4.87 -6.72 1.17
CA CYS A 164 4.72 -7.31 -0.16
C CYS A 164 4.90 -6.28 -1.27
N VAL A 165 5.82 -6.54 -2.20
CA VAL A 165 6.04 -5.69 -3.38
C VAL A 165 5.72 -6.47 -4.64
N LYS A 166 4.62 -6.09 -5.31
CA LYS A 166 4.16 -6.73 -6.56
C LYS A 166 4.58 -5.91 -7.77
N PHE A 167 5.45 -6.50 -8.58
CA PHE A 167 5.86 -5.96 -9.87
C PHE A 167 4.84 -6.33 -10.95
N SER A 168 4.36 -5.31 -11.65
CA SER A 168 3.52 -5.46 -12.83
C SER A 168 4.25 -6.20 -13.97
N LYS A 169 3.50 -6.56 -15.02
CA LYS A 169 4.05 -7.19 -16.24
C LYS A 169 5.11 -6.33 -16.91
N SER A 170 4.90 -5.01 -16.95
CA SER A 170 5.83 -4.06 -17.57
C SER A 170 7.11 -3.92 -16.73
N GLU A 171 6.98 -3.81 -15.41
CA GLU A 171 8.11 -3.72 -14.49
C GLU A 171 8.94 -5.00 -14.47
N THR A 172 8.28 -6.16 -14.41
CA THR A 172 8.94 -7.47 -14.46
C THR A 172 9.78 -7.61 -15.74
N LYS A 173 9.24 -7.20 -16.90
CA LYS A 173 9.99 -7.17 -18.17
C LYS A 173 11.13 -6.14 -18.15
N LYS A 174 10.89 -4.95 -17.59
CA LYS A 174 11.88 -3.88 -17.49
C LYS A 174 13.09 -4.32 -16.65
N ILE A 175 12.85 -4.98 -15.51
CA ILE A 175 13.90 -5.54 -14.65
C ILE A 175 14.67 -6.62 -15.38
N ARG A 176 13.99 -7.57 -16.06
CA ARG A 176 14.65 -8.59 -16.89
C ARG A 176 15.57 -7.96 -17.94
N ASN A 177 15.09 -6.96 -18.67
CA ASN A 177 15.84 -6.36 -19.78
C ASN A 177 17.09 -5.58 -19.35
N ARG A 178 17.16 -5.18 -18.08
CA ARG A 178 18.30 -4.46 -17.50
C ARG A 178 19.38 -5.40 -16.94
N VAL A 179 19.13 -6.71 -16.97
CA VAL A 179 19.97 -7.72 -16.34
C VAL A 179 20.24 -8.84 -17.34
N ASP A 180 21.44 -8.83 -17.94
CA ASP A 180 21.86 -9.86 -18.89
C ASP A 180 21.90 -11.26 -18.26
N GLU A 181 21.90 -12.30 -19.11
CA GLU A 181 21.84 -13.70 -18.64
C GLU A 181 23.02 -14.09 -17.73
N GLY A 182 24.16 -13.38 -17.83
CA GLY A 182 25.37 -13.54 -17.01
C GLY A 182 25.52 -12.57 -15.84
N ALA A 183 24.53 -11.71 -15.56
CA ALA A 183 24.64 -10.75 -14.47
C ALA A 183 24.74 -11.43 -13.10
N THR A 184 25.58 -10.87 -12.23
CA THR A 184 25.78 -11.34 -10.86
C THR A 184 24.55 -11.06 -9.98
N ALA A 185 24.45 -11.75 -8.84
CA ALA A 185 23.39 -11.50 -7.86
C ALA A 185 23.38 -10.04 -7.38
N ALA A 186 24.55 -9.41 -7.25
CA ALA A 186 24.68 -8.01 -6.83
C ALA A 186 24.16 -7.03 -7.90
N ILE A 187 24.44 -7.26 -9.18
CA ILE A 187 23.91 -6.43 -10.28
C ILE A 187 22.38 -6.56 -10.35
N PHE A 188 21.88 -7.80 -10.28
CA PHE A 188 20.45 -8.05 -10.27
C PHE A 188 19.77 -7.37 -9.06
N ALA A 189 20.37 -7.47 -7.87
CA ALA A 189 19.88 -6.80 -6.67
C ALA A 189 19.82 -5.28 -6.85
N GLY A 190 20.89 -4.66 -7.35
CA GLY A 190 20.93 -3.22 -7.61
C GLY A 190 19.81 -2.76 -8.55
N VAL A 191 19.57 -3.49 -9.65
CA VAL A 191 18.49 -3.17 -10.60
C VAL A 191 17.12 -3.40 -9.99
N LEU A 192 16.89 -4.55 -9.36
CA LEU A 192 15.60 -4.90 -8.77
C LEU A 192 15.19 -3.89 -7.71
N CYS A 193 16.12 -3.54 -6.82
CA CYS A 193 15.90 -2.61 -5.72
C CYS A 193 15.65 -1.16 -6.18
N THR A 194 15.88 -0.82 -7.46
CA THR A 194 15.42 0.47 -8.01
C THR A 194 13.91 0.53 -8.25
N GLY A 195 13.25 -0.63 -8.37
CA GLY A 195 11.81 -0.72 -8.54
C GLY A 195 11.08 -1.09 -7.25
N ILE A 196 11.78 -1.14 -6.12
CA ILE A 196 11.20 -1.32 -4.80
C ILE A 196 11.04 0.06 -4.16
N PRO A 197 9.92 0.33 -3.47
CA PRO A 197 9.75 1.55 -2.70
C PRO A 197 10.96 1.83 -1.81
N ALA A 198 11.35 3.10 -1.69
CA ALA A 198 12.57 3.52 -1.00
C ALA A 198 12.62 3.10 0.48
N LEU A 199 11.48 2.75 1.05
CA LEU A 199 11.24 2.29 2.42
C LEU A 199 12.05 1.07 2.83
N ILE A 200 12.31 0.12 1.93
CA ILE A 200 13.20 -1.01 2.28
C ILE A 200 14.65 -0.55 2.43
N GLY A 201 14.99 0.66 2.00
CA GLY A 201 16.37 1.12 1.91
C GLY A 201 17.10 0.37 0.81
N LYS A 202 17.74 1.10 -0.11
CA LYS A 202 18.42 0.48 -1.26
C LYS A 202 19.50 -0.53 -0.81
N ALA A 203 20.16 -0.27 0.32
CA ALA A 203 21.20 -1.14 0.88
C ALA A 203 20.62 -2.43 1.48
N THR A 204 19.57 -2.34 2.31
CA THR A 204 18.92 -3.51 2.93
C THR A 204 18.26 -4.37 1.86
N CYS A 205 17.56 -3.76 0.90
CA CYS A 205 17.05 -4.46 -0.25
C CYS A 205 18.17 -5.17 -1.02
N ALA A 206 19.28 -4.48 -1.31
CA ALA A 206 20.38 -5.09 -2.06
C ALA A 206 21.00 -6.28 -1.31
N ALA A 207 21.16 -6.17 0.01
CA ALA A 207 21.65 -7.25 0.86
C ALA A 207 20.68 -8.44 0.88
N ALA A 208 19.40 -8.19 1.14
CA ALA A 208 18.34 -9.20 1.16
C ALA A 208 18.23 -9.94 -0.18
N VAL A 209 18.26 -9.22 -1.29
CA VAL A 209 18.19 -9.80 -2.63
C VAL A 209 19.48 -10.52 -3.00
N ALA A 210 20.67 -10.01 -2.63
CA ALA A 210 21.93 -10.64 -2.98
C ALA A 210 22.04 -12.08 -2.46
N LEU A 211 21.49 -12.37 -1.27
CA LEU A 211 21.46 -13.71 -0.67
C LEU A 211 20.70 -14.73 -1.52
N VAL A 212 19.65 -14.30 -2.23
CA VAL A 212 18.77 -15.16 -3.04
C VAL A 212 18.85 -14.86 -4.54
N GLY A 213 19.75 -13.96 -4.94
CA GLY A 213 19.65 -13.22 -6.20
C GLY A 213 19.66 -14.07 -7.46
N THR A 214 20.41 -15.17 -7.49
CA THR A 214 20.42 -16.07 -8.66
C THR A 214 19.12 -16.83 -8.84
N LYS A 215 18.48 -17.29 -7.74
CA LYS A 215 17.18 -17.97 -7.79
C LYS A 215 16.06 -16.98 -8.12
N LEU A 216 16.11 -15.81 -7.51
CA LEU A 216 15.13 -14.76 -7.76
C LEU A 216 15.21 -14.26 -9.21
N ARG A 217 16.42 -14.02 -9.74
CA ARG A 217 16.64 -13.65 -11.14
C ARG A 217 16.01 -14.65 -12.11
N LYS A 218 16.19 -15.96 -11.89
CA LYS A 218 15.57 -17.00 -12.73
C LYS A 218 14.04 -16.89 -12.71
N SER A 219 13.46 -16.54 -11.57
CA SER A 219 12.02 -16.32 -11.43
C SER A 219 11.58 -15.11 -12.27
N PHE A 220 12.29 -13.98 -12.21
CA PHE A 220 12.04 -12.80 -13.06
C PHE A 220 12.15 -13.10 -14.56
N VAL A 221 13.16 -13.86 -14.97
CA VAL A 221 13.33 -14.28 -16.37
C VAL A 221 12.14 -15.14 -16.82
N SER A 222 11.73 -16.11 -16.00
CA SER A 222 10.59 -16.99 -16.29
C SER A 222 9.27 -16.20 -16.35
N ALA A 223 9.00 -15.35 -15.36
CA ALA A 223 7.78 -14.55 -15.29
C ALA A 223 7.65 -13.60 -16.49
N ALA A 224 8.74 -12.91 -16.86
CA ALA A 224 8.76 -12.02 -18.01
C ALA A 224 8.50 -12.75 -19.34
N LYS A 225 9.01 -13.97 -19.53
CA LYS A 225 8.74 -14.81 -20.71
C LYS A 225 7.26 -15.23 -20.79
N ASN A 226 6.65 -15.53 -19.64
CA ASN A 226 5.27 -16.01 -19.55
C ASN A 226 4.24 -14.88 -19.35
N GLY A 227 4.66 -13.61 -19.37
CA GLY A 227 3.78 -12.46 -19.16
C GLY A 227 3.15 -12.43 -17.77
N LYS A 228 3.83 -12.95 -16.76
CA LYS A 228 3.41 -13.01 -15.35
C LYS A 228 4.01 -11.87 -14.54
N CYS A 229 3.44 -11.66 -13.35
CA CYS A 229 3.86 -10.69 -12.36
C CYS A 229 4.68 -11.40 -11.27
N ILE A 230 5.50 -10.66 -10.53
CA ILE A 230 6.23 -11.19 -9.38
C ILE A 230 5.87 -10.41 -8.13
N GLU A 231 5.63 -11.14 -7.04
CA GLU A 231 5.41 -10.59 -5.72
C GLU A 231 6.56 -11.02 -4.80
N LEU A 232 7.21 -10.05 -4.17
CA LEU A 232 8.28 -10.27 -3.18
C LEU A 232 7.72 -10.07 -1.78
N HIS A 233 8.17 -10.87 -0.82
CA HIS A 233 7.75 -10.82 0.57
C HIS A 233 8.96 -10.56 1.47
N PHE A 234 9.05 -9.36 2.01
CA PHE A 234 10.13 -8.95 2.91
C PHE A 234 9.63 -9.06 4.35
N PHE A 235 10.26 -9.87 5.19
CA PHE A 235 9.86 -10.07 6.57
C PHE A 235 10.12 -8.83 7.42
N ILE A 236 9.08 -8.36 8.10
CA ILE A 236 9.10 -7.21 9.00
C ILE A 236 9.53 -7.67 10.41
N PRO A 237 10.37 -6.91 11.12
CA PRO A 237 10.95 -5.62 10.69
C PRO A 237 12.18 -5.81 9.79
N SER A 238 12.87 -6.95 9.88
CA SER A 238 14.22 -7.20 9.32
C SER A 238 14.53 -6.81 7.86
N GLY A 239 13.51 -6.57 7.03
CA GLY A 239 13.63 -6.31 5.60
C GLY A 239 14.19 -7.50 4.81
N VAL A 240 14.27 -8.69 5.41
CA VAL A 240 14.81 -9.88 4.76
C VAL A 240 13.81 -10.43 3.76
N LEU A 241 14.24 -10.64 2.51
CA LEU A 241 13.44 -11.32 1.50
C LEU A 241 13.33 -12.81 1.82
N THR A 242 12.19 -13.23 2.40
CA THR A 242 11.96 -14.62 2.82
C THR A 242 11.29 -15.45 1.74
N ARG A 243 10.47 -14.82 0.89
CA ARG A 243 9.66 -15.50 -0.12
C ARG A 243 9.41 -14.62 -1.35
N TRP A 244 9.14 -15.27 -2.47
CA TRP A 244 8.53 -14.62 -3.64
C TRP A 244 7.61 -15.58 -4.38
N LYS A 245 6.66 -15.02 -5.13
CA LYS A 245 5.70 -15.76 -5.95
C LYS A 245 5.69 -15.25 -7.38
N THR A 246 5.48 -16.16 -8.34
CA THR A 246 5.07 -15.79 -9.70
C THR A 246 3.55 -15.87 -9.75
N VAL A 247 2.88 -14.76 -10.05
CA VAL A 247 1.43 -14.63 -9.98
C VAL A 247 0.87 -14.20 -11.34
N ASN A 248 -0.43 -14.43 -11.52
CA ASN A 248 -1.12 -13.80 -12.64
C ASN A 248 -1.11 -12.28 -12.46
N CYS A 249 -0.77 -11.60 -13.55
CA CYS A 249 -1.29 -10.27 -13.80
C CYS A 249 -2.71 -10.46 -14.34
#